data_AF-A0A0D2V7B1-F1
#
_entry.id   AF-A0A0D2V7B1-F1
#
_cell.length_a   1.000
_cell.length_b   1.000
_cell.length_c   1.000
_cell.angle_alpha   90.00
_cell.angle_beta   90.00
_cell.angle_gamma   90.00
#
_symmetry.space_group_name_H-M   'P 1'
#
loop_
_entity.id
_entity.type
_entity.pdbx_description
1 polymer ?
#
loop_
_entity_poly.entity_id
_entity_poly.type
_entity_poly.pdbx_seq_one_letter_code
_entity_poly.pdbx_strand_id
1 'polypeptide(L)'
;MQAFSIKSLLILPTILYLSCRLLPQSFAYLSMDPGDEGMAMAEAVLETERESLRACQLALEAKISERAVLLRRKQVMGAKEAAKQKVVADFMLFIEAIEKNDMETTNRFDEKAMKNTILTMMNDDTGGFGKKK
;
A
#
# COMPACT_ATOMS: atom_id res chain seq x y z
N MET A 1 0.75 -26.79 -15.97
CA MET A 1 -0.49 -26.09 -15.57
C MET A 1 -0.09 -24.93 -14.67
N GLN A 2 -0.13 -23.69 -15.15
CA GLN A 2 0.18 -22.51 -14.32
C GLN A 2 -1.06 -22.11 -13.51
N ALA A 3 -0.88 -21.99 -12.19
CA ALA A 3 -1.93 -21.58 -11.28
C ALA A 3 -2.22 -20.08 -11.48
N PHE A 4 -3.37 -19.77 -12.08
CA PHE A 4 -3.90 -18.41 -12.12
C PHE A 4 -4.29 -17.99 -10.70
N SER A 5 -3.61 -16.98 -10.16
CA SER A 5 -3.92 -16.41 -8.85
C SER A 5 -5.29 -15.73 -8.88
N ILE A 6 -6.09 -15.91 -7.82
CA ILE A 6 -7.41 -15.29 -7.62
C ILE A 6 -7.38 -13.76 -7.83
N LYS A 7 -6.22 -13.12 -7.63
CA LYS A 7 -6.01 -11.69 -7.88
C LYS A 7 -6.14 -11.31 -9.36
N SER A 8 -5.73 -12.18 -10.29
CA SER A 8 -5.93 -11.96 -11.74
C SER A 8 -7.40 -12.10 -12.14
N LEU A 9 -8.19 -12.86 -11.38
CA LEU A 9 -9.60 -13.11 -11.69
C LEU A 9 -10.50 -11.89 -11.40
N LEU A 10 -10.09 -11.01 -10.47
CA LEU A 10 -10.83 -9.80 -10.14
C LEU A 10 -10.46 -8.59 -11.02
N ILE A 11 -9.26 -8.59 -11.61
CA ILE A 11 -8.76 -7.51 -12.47
C ILE A 11 -9.48 -7.52 -13.82
N LEU A 12 -9.74 -8.70 -14.39
CA LEU A 12 -10.39 -8.84 -15.70
C LEU A 12 -11.81 -8.23 -15.73
N PRO A 13 -12.73 -8.50 -14.78
CA PRO A 13 -14.03 -7.86 -14.76
C PRO A 13 -13.97 -6.35 -14.53
N THR A 14 -13.01 -5.83 -13.76
CA THR A 14 -12.90 -4.38 -13.57
C THR A 14 -12.40 -3.70 -14.83
N ILE A 15 -11.39 -4.29 -15.50
CA ILE A 15 -10.92 -3.80 -16.80
C ILE A 15 -12.05 -3.88 -17.83
N LEU A 16 -12.76 -5.01 -17.93
CA LEU A 16 -13.87 -5.17 -18.87
C LEU A 16 -15.02 -4.20 -18.57
N TYR A 17 -15.34 -3.96 -17.28
CA TYR A 17 -16.36 -3.01 -16.86
C TYR A 17 -15.98 -1.57 -17.22
N LEU A 18 -14.72 -1.17 -17.05
CA LEU A 18 -14.21 0.12 -17.51
C LEU A 18 -14.21 0.20 -19.04
N SER A 19 -13.81 -0.84 -19.77
CA SER A 19 -13.85 -0.89 -21.23
C SER A 19 -15.27 -0.79 -21.80
N CYS A 20 -16.27 -1.39 -21.14
CA CYS A 20 -17.67 -1.32 -21.57
C CYS A 20 -18.34 0.01 -21.19
N ARG A 21 -17.85 0.72 -20.15
CA ARG A 21 -18.31 2.08 -19.81
C ARG A 21 -17.64 3.18 -20.63
N LEU A 22 -16.45 2.90 -21.17
CA LEU A 22 -15.66 3.78 -22.04
C LEU A 22 -15.83 3.46 -23.53
N LEU A 23 -16.66 2.47 -23.89
CA LEU A 23 -17.12 2.30 -25.26
C LEU A 23 -18.10 3.44 -25.53
N PRO A 24 -17.70 4.44 -26.32
CA PRO A 24 -18.54 5.59 -26.52
C PRO A 24 -19.79 5.15 -27.28
N GLN A 25 -20.95 5.69 -26.90
CA GLN A 25 -22.16 5.63 -27.73
C GLN A 25 -21.92 6.22 -29.14
N SER A 26 -20.75 6.82 -29.41
CA SER A 26 -20.34 7.35 -30.71
C SER A 26 -20.19 6.30 -31.81
N PHE A 27 -20.06 4.99 -31.49
CA PHE A 27 -20.06 3.97 -32.54
C PHE A 27 -21.39 3.90 -33.31
N ALA A 28 -22.49 4.38 -32.70
CA ALA A 28 -23.79 4.51 -33.38
C ALA A 28 -23.88 5.75 -34.29
N TYR A 29 -23.04 6.77 -34.07
CA TYR A 29 -23.07 8.03 -34.82
C TYR A 29 -22.14 8.05 -36.04
N LEU A 30 -21.16 7.15 -36.10
CA LEU A 30 -20.24 6.99 -37.24
C LEU A 30 -20.92 6.50 -38.54
N SER A 31 -22.21 6.15 -38.50
CA SER A 31 -22.98 5.66 -39.65
C SER A 31 -24.04 6.65 -40.18
N MET A 32 -24.20 7.83 -39.58
CA MET A 32 -25.08 8.90 -40.08
C MET A 32 -24.23 10.09 -40.48
N ASP A 33 -24.43 10.63 -41.70
CA ASP A 33 -23.77 11.82 -42.21
C ASP A 33 -24.13 13.02 -41.30
N PRO A 34 -23.24 13.48 -40.41
CA PRO A 34 -23.60 14.46 -39.41
C PRO A 34 -23.47 15.86 -40.05
N GLY A 35 -24.58 16.58 -40.15
CA GLY A 35 -24.52 18.03 -40.39
C GLY A 35 -23.71 18.74 -39.29
N ASP A 36 -23.40 20.03 -39.46
CA ASP A 36 -22.54 20.80 -38.54
C ASP A 36 -22.90 20.66 -37.05
N GLU A 37 -24.19 20.55 -36.71
CA GLU A 37 -24.67 20.34 -35.34
C GLU A 37 -24.30 18.95 -34.77
N GLY A 38 -24.27 17.91 -35.61
CA GLY A 38 -23.88 16.56 -35.24
C GLY A 38 -22.37 16.42 -35.00
N MET A 39 -21.55 17.14 -35.78
CA MET A 39 -20.11 17.22 -35.52
C MET A 39 -19.80 17.95 -34.21
N ALA A 40 -20.46 19.07 -33.93
CA ALA A 40 -20.26 19.81 -32.68
C ALA A 40 -20.64 19.00 -31.43
N MET A 41 -21.73 18.23 -31.49
CA MET A 41 -22.13 17.34 -30.39
C MET A 41 -21.13 16.19 -30.21
N ALA A 42 -20.64 15.58 -31.29
CA ALA A 42 -19.64 14.51 -31.22
C ALA A 42 -18.30 15.01 -30.64
N GLU A 43 -17.86 16.21 -31.01
CA GLU A 43 -16.65 16.82 -30.46
C GLU A 43 -16.79 17.13 -28.96
N ALA A 44 -17.93 17.68 -28.54
CA ALA A 44 -18.21 17.93 -27.13
C ALA A 44 -18.21 16.63 -26.30
N VAL A 45 -18.81 15.55 -26.82
CA VAL A 45 -18.78 14.23 -26.17
C VAL A 45 -17.34 13.72 -26.04
N LEU A 46 -16.55 13.80 -27.11
CA LEU A 46 -15.14 13.36 -27.08
C LEU A 46 -14.29 14.16 -26.09
N GLU A 47 -14.50 15.47 -25.99
CA GLU A 47 -13.80 16.29 -24.99
C GLU A 47 -14.21 15.94 -23.56
N THR A 48 -15.50 15.71 -23.29
CA THR A 48 -15.94 15.26 -21.96
C THR A 48 -15.38 13.89 -21.58
N GLU A 49 -15.26 12.98 -22.54
CA GLU A 49 -14.64 11.67 -22.31
C GLU A 49 -13.14 11.79 -22.04
N ARG A 50 -12.43 12.65 -22.79
CA ARG A 50 -11.01 12.96 -22.54
C ARG A 50 -10.79 13.55 -21.15
N GLU A 51 -11.64 14.47 -20.72
CA GLU A 51 -11.60 15.04 -19.37
C GLU A 51 -11.85 13.99 -18.30
N SER A 52 -12.85 13.12 -18.50
CA SER A 52 -13.15 12.02 -17.58
C SER A 52 -11.97 11.05 -17.45
N LEU A 53 -11.30 10.73 -18.56
CA LEU A 53 -10.14 9.85 -18.60
C LEU A 53 -8.96 10.49 -17.86
N ARG A 54 -8.71 11.79 -18.07
CA ARG A 54 -7.68 12.54 -17.33
C ARG A 54 -7.95 12.52 -15.83
N ALA A 55 -9.20 12.72 -15.41
CA ALA A 55 -9.57 12.65 -14.00
C ALA A 55 -9.34 11.25 -13.41
N CYS A 56 -9.69 10.19 -14.15
CA CYS A 56 -9.42 8.80 -13.74
C CYS A 56 -7.91 8.51 -13.61
N GLN A 57 -7.08 9.01 -14.53
CA GLN A 57 -5.62 8.85 -14.48
C GLN A 57 -5.03 9.51 -13.24
N LEU A 58 -5.41 10.77 -12.96
CA LEU A 58 -4.96 11.48 -11.76
C LEU A 58 -5.39 10.78 -10.46
N ALA A 59 -6.62 10.26 -10.42
CA ALA A 59 -7.10 9.49 -9.27
C ALA A 59 -6.31 8.18 -9.07
N LEU A 60 -5.95 7.50 -10.16
CA LEU A 60 -5.13 6.29 -10.11
C LEU A 60 -3.72 6.58 -9.59
N GLU A 61 -3.07 7.65 -10.09
CA GLU A 61 -1.76 8.08 -9.61
C GLU A 61 -1.78 8.44 -8.12
N ALA A 62 -2.81 9.14 -7.66
CA ALA A 62 -3.02 9.43 -6.24
C ALA A 62 -3.12 8.14 -5.42
N LYS A 63 -3.84 7.11 -5.90
CA LYS A 63 -3.94 5.82 -5.21
C LYS A 63 -2.64 5.02 -5.21
N ILE A 64 -1.87 5.08 -6.29
CA ILE A 64 -0.55 4.43 -6.37
C ILE A 64 0.42 5.06 -5.36
N SER A 65 0.45 6.39 -5.28
CA SER A 65 1.29 7.11 -4.32
C SER A 65 0.88 6.84 -2.87
N GLU A 66 -0.41 6.85 -2.56
CA GLU A 66 -0.95 6.46 -1.24
C GLU A 66 -0.51 5.03 -0.87
N ARG A 67 -0.63 4.09 -1.81
CA ARG A 67 -0.21 2.70 -1.60
C ARG A 67 1.30 2.59 -1.34
N ALA A 68 2.13 3.35 -2.05
CA ALA A 68 3.58 3.37 -1.83
C ALA A 68 3.95 3.88 -0.42
N VAL A 69 3.25 4.89 0.07
CA VAL A 69 3.41 5.38 1.46
C VAL A 69 3.00 4.30 2.47
N LEU A 70 1.86 3.65 2.27
CA LEU A 70 1.39 2.60 3.16
C LEU A 70 2.31 1.38 3.20
N LEU A 71 2.89 0.98 2.06
CA LEU A 71 3.86 -0.11 2.01
C LEU A 71 5.12 0.22 2.82
N ARG A 72 5.67 1.43 2.66
CA ARG A 72 6.80 1.88 3.48
C ARG A 72 6.44 1.88 4.96
N ARG A 73 5.25 2.38 5.32
CA ARG A 73 4.76 2.37 6.71
C ARG A 73 4.65 0.95 7.25
N LYS A 74 4.12 0.00 6.46
CA LYS A 74 4.03 -1.41 6.85
C LYS A 74 5.40 -2.02 7.13
N GLN A 75 6.41 -1.72 6.30
CA GLN A 75 7.77 -2.20 6.51
C GLN A 75 8.38 -1.65 7.80
N VAL A 76 8.24 -0.34 8.05
CA VAL A 76 8.73 0.31 9.28
C VAL A 76 8.06 -0.28 10.52
N MET A 77 6.73 -0.45 10.51
CA MET A 77 6.03 -1.08 11.64
C MET A 77 6.45 -2.54 11.83
N GLY A 78 6.65 -3.30 10.74
CA GLY A 78 7.15 -4.67 10.81
C GLY A 78 8.55 -4.75 11.44
N ALA A 79 9.45 -3.82 11.10
CA ALA A 79 10.79 -3.76 11.70
C ALA A 79 10.73 -3.41 13.19
N LYS A 80 9.87 -2.44 13.59
CA LYS A 80 9.64 -2.10 15.00
C LYS A 80 9.14 -3.31 15.78
N GLU A 81 8.18 -4.04 15.23
CA GLU A 81 7.62 -5.23 15.89
C GLU A 81 8.64 -6.36 16.02
N ALA A 82 9.42 -6.62 14.97
CA ALA A 82 10.50 -7.61 15.01
C ALA A 82 11.55 -7.27 16.09
N ALA A 83 11.86 -5.98 16.25
CA ALA A 83 12.79 -5.53 17.29
C ALA A 83 12.21 -5.75 18.71
N LYS A 84 10.91 -5.50 18.91
CA LYS A 84 10.21 -5.82 20.18
C LYS A 84 10.25 -7.32 20.49
N GLN A 85 9.97 -8.16 19.49
CA GLN A 85 10.02 -9.62 19.63
C GLN A 85 11.42 -10.12 19.97
N LYS A 86 12.47 -9.51 19.39
CA LYS A 86 13.87 -9.85 19.71
C LYS A 86 14.19 -9.59 21.18
N VAL A 87 13.78 -8.44 21.73
CA VAL A 87 14.02 -8.12 23.15
C VAL A 87 13.36 -9.15 24.06
N VAL A 88 12.13 -9.56 23.75
CA VAL A 88 11.43 -10.61 24.52
C VAL A 88 12.16 -11.95 24.42
N ALA A 89 12.60 -12.35 23.23
CA ALA A 89 13.32 -13.60 23.02
C ALA A 89 14.67 -13.62 23.76
N ASP A 90 15.45 -12.55 23.69
CA ASP A 90 16.73 -12.42 24.40
C ASP A 90 16.52 -12.50 25.93
N PHE A 91 15.43 -11.90 26.45
CA PHE A 91 15.07 -11.99 27.87
C PHE A 91 14.64 -13.40 28.28
N MET A 92 13.84 -14.10 27.47
CA MET A 92 13.45 -15.49 27.74
C MET A 92 14.65 -16.42 27.81
N LEU A 93 15.62 -16.28 26.90
CA LEU A 93 16.86 -17.06 26.93
C LEU A 93 17.67 -16.81 28.21
N PHE A 94 17.68 -15.57 28.71
CA PHE A 94 18.32 -15.24 29.98
C PHE A 94 17.64 -15.93 31.17
N ILE A 95 16.30 -15.92 31.22
CA ILE A 95 15.55 -16.62 32.27
C ILE A 95 15.81 -18.13 32.21
N GLU A 96 15.78 -18.73 31.02
CA GLU A 96 16.11 -20.16 30.86
C GLU A 96 17.54 -20.49 31.30
N ALA A 97 18.52 -19.61 31.07
CA ALA A 97 19.89 -19.80 31.53
C ALA A 97 19.97 -19.80 33.06
N ILE A 98 19.24 -18.91 33.73
CA ILE A 98 19.13 -18.88 35.19
C ILE A 98 18.54 -20.20 35.71
N GLU A 99 17.43 -20.65 35.11
CA GLU A 99 16.76 -21.91 35.52
C GLU A 99 17.69 -23.13 35.37
N LYS A 100 18.55 -23.13 34.34
CA LYS A 100 19.51 -24.20 34.07
C LYS A 100 20.84 -24.03 34.83
N ASN A 101 20.99 -22.98 35.63
CA ASN A 101 22.24 -22.61 36.30
C ASN A 101 23.43 -22.45 35.32
N ASP A 102 23.15 -22.01 34.09
CA ASP A 102 24.16 -21.74 33.06
C ASP A 102 24.75 -20.34 33.27
N MET A 103 25.72 -20.28 34.18
CA MET A 103 26.42 -19.05 34.54
C MET A 103 27.19 -18.42 33.37
N GLU A 104 27.59 -19.19 32.34
CA GLU A 104 28.26 -18.64 31.16
C GLU A 104 27.30 -17.77 30.35
N THR A 105 26.10 -18.29 30.08
CA THR A 105 25.07 -17.56 29.33
C THR A 105 24.47 -16.42 30.15
N THR A 106 24.23 -16.61 31.45
CA THR A 106 23.73 -15.55 32.35
C THR A 106 24.70 -14.36 32.43
N ASN A 107 26.01 -14.61 32.51
CA ASN A 107 27.01 -13.52 32.59
C ASN A 107 27.19 -12.74 31.28
N ARG A 108 26.75 -13.29 30.14
CA ARG A 108 26.76 -12.60 28.84
C ARG A 108 25.58 -11.66 28.63
N PHE A 109 24.60 -11.68 29.53
CA PHE A 109 23.43 -10.83 29.43
C PHE A 109 23.77 -9.37 29.75
N ASP A 110 23.62 -8.50 28.74
CA ASP A 110 23.84 -7.07 28.89
C ASP A 110 22.52 -6.36 29.28
N GLU A 111 22.27 -6.30 30.58
CA GLU A 111 21.11 -5.61 31.16
C GLU A 111 21.03 -4.14 30.72
N LYS A 112 22.18 -3.46 30.61
CA LYS A 112 22.26 -2.04 30.26
C LYS A 112 21.85 -1.83 28.81
N ALA A 113 22.35 -2.65 27.89
CA ALA A 113 21.97 -2.61 26.49
C ALA A 113 20.47 -2.89 26.32
N MET A 114 19.92 -3.86 27.07
CA MET A 114 18.48 -4.16 27.01
C MET A 114 17.62 -2.99 27.49
N LYS A 115 17.94 -2.40 28.65
CA LYS A 115 17.21 -1.21 29.17
C LYS A 115 17.25 -0.04 28.21
N ASN A 116 18.42 0.24 27.63
CA ASN A 116 18.57 1.31 26.63
C ASN A 116 17.74 1.04 25.38
N THR A 117 17.67 -0.23 24.95
CA THR A 117 16.87 -0.65 23.80
C THR A 117 15.38 -0.42 24.05
N ILE A 118 14.88 -0.84 25.22
CA ILE A 118 13.47 -0.62 25.63
C ILE A 118 13.15 0.88 25.70
N LEU A 119 14.03 1.67 26.34
CA LEU A 119 13.85 3.11 26.45
C LEU A 119 13.77 3.80 25.08
N THR A 120 14.64 3.39 24.14
CA THR A 120 14.63 3.89 22.77
C THR A 120 13.31 3.56 22.07
N MET A 121 12.85 2.30 22.18
CA MET A 121 11.57 1.87 21.61
C MET A 121 10.37 2.63 22.17
N MET A 122 10.36 2.96 23.47
CA MET A 122 9.28 3.73 24.09
C MET A 122 9.27 5.19 23.63
N ASN A 123 10.45 5.80 23.47
CA ASN A 123 10.56 7.19 23.02
C ASN A 123 10.24 7.36 21.53
N ASP A 124 10.55 6.35 20.70
CA ASP A 124 10.26 6.33 19.26
C ASP A 124 8.77 6.24 18.90
N ASP A 125 7.90 5.92 19.87
CA ASP A 125 6.45 5.89 19.69
C ASP A 125 5.78 7.26 19.94
N THR A 126 6.54 8.27 20.39
CA THR A 126 6.05 9.63 20.68
C THR A 126 6.30 10.62 19.52
N GLY A 127 7.14 10.25 18.54
CA GLY A 127 7.69 11.16 17.54
C GLY A 127 7.02 11.12 16.17
N GLY A 128 5.85 11.75 16.05
CA GLY A 128 5.37 12.39 14.81
C GLY A 128 4.94 11.47 13.66
N PHE A 129 3.89 11.87 12.95
CA PHE A 129 3.83 12.01 11.49
C PHE A 129 2.36 12.27 11.12
N GLY A 130 1.90 13.42 11.63
CA GLY A 130 0.59 14.01 11.42
C GLY A 130 0.68 15.53 11.44
N LYS A 131 1.76 16.13 10.93
CA LYS A 131 1.73 17.52 10.51
C LYS A 131 1.51 17.53 9.00
N LYS A 132 0.24 17.54 8.60
CA LYS A 132 -0.14 18.10 7.30
C LYS A 132 0.26 19.58 7.32
N LYS A 133 1.19 19.96 6.45
CA LYS A 133 1.26 21.34 5.96
C LYS A 133 0.19 21.49 4.88
#